data_AF-A0A409Y5S2-F1
#
_entry.id   AF-A0A409Y5S2-F1
#
_cell.length_a   1.000
_cell.length_b   1.000
_cell.length_c   1.000
_cell.angle_alpha   90.00
_cell.angle_beta   90.00
_cell.angle_gamma   90.00
#
_symmetry.space_group_name_H-M   'P 1'
#
loop_
_entity.id
_entity.type
_entity.pdbx_description
1 polymer ?
#
loop_
_entity_poly.entity_id
_entity_poly.type
_entity_poly.pdbx_seq_one_letter_code
_entity_poly.pdbx_strand_id
1 'polypeptide(L)'
;MFDNNEMIDSDNDLPKNNNHDAPQKEYTGVIFLTSYSHRRGPLVPTPDLSFDLRTLPNPPKNVRASQTGVHTQLREWLFANPDVRTRFDSIYRQISERVQEATTAGAKELHVGVFCQMGKHRSVTFVEELGRQRFDNWCTVINHRDLHAKRSDLGHRRGNSKQAAFFDTES
;
A
#
# COMPACT_ATOMS: atom_id res chain seq x y z
N MET A 1 -1.52 78.46 -6.02
CA MET A 1 -0.50 77.76 -6.83
C MET A 1 0.16 76.75 -5.91
N PHE A 2 0.07 75.48 -6.30
CA PHE A 2 0.69 74.27 -5.73
C PHE A 2 0.15 73.80 -4.37
N ASP A 3 -0.07 72.52 -4.13
CA ASP A 3 -0.64 71.40 -4.89
C ASP A 3 -1.03 70.39 -3.80
N ASN A 4 -2.20 69.78 -3.92
CA ASN A 4 -2.75 68.92 -2.89
C ASN A 4 -2.02 67.58 -2.84
N ASN A 5 -1.75 67.18 -1.60
CA ASN A 5 -1.08 65.98 -1.13
C ASN A 5 -1.63 64.68 -1.76
N GLU A 6 -0.71 63.83 -2.22
CA GLU A 6 -0.95 62.55 -2.89
C GLU A 6 -1.79 61.55 -2.08
N MET A 7 -2.65 60.86 -2.82
CA MET A 7 -3.29 59.61 -2.47
C MET A 7 -2.26 58.48 -2.35
N ILE A 8 -2.39 57.63 -1.33
CA ILE A 8 -2.10 56.20 -1.43
C ILE A 8 -3.20 55.47 -0.67
N ASP A 9 -4.31 55.17 -1.37
CA ASP A 9 -5.20 54.10 -0.96
C ASP A 9 -4.50 52.77 -1.26
N SER A 10 -4.14 52.06 -0.19
CA SER A 10 -3.52 50.74 -0.26
C SER A 10 -4.59 49.72 -0.67
N ASP A 11 -4.76 49.54 -1.99
CA ASP A 11 -5.47 48.39 -2.55
C ASP A 11 -4.81 47.09 -2.06
N ASN A 12 -5.51 46.42 -1.13
CA ASN A 12 -5.17 45.12 -0.60
C ASN A 12 -5.51 44.05 -1.64
N ASP A 13 -4.69 43.93 -2.68
CA ASP A 13 -4.84 42.95 -3.75
C ASP A 13 -4.29 41.59 -3.26
N LEU A 14 -5.09 40.89 -2.45
CA LEU A 14 -4.83 39.49 -2.10
C LEU A 14 -4.88 38.66 -3.39
N PRO A 15 -3.86 37.84 -3.70
CA PRO A 15 -3.89 36.99 -4.89
C PRO A 15 -5.09 36.06 -4.83
N LYS A 16 -5.94 36.11 -5.86
CA LYS A 16 -7.08 35.19 -6.03
C LYS A 16 -6.57 33.76 -6.00
N ASN A 17 -7.02 33.00 -5.01
CA ASN A 17 -6.72 31.58 -4.85
C ASN A 17 -7.44 30.78 -5.95
N ASN A 18 -6.76 30.51 -7.05
CA ASN A 18 -7.28 29.76 -8.21
C ASN A 18 -7.36 28.24 -7.96
N ASN A 19 -7.37 27.77 -6.71
CA ASN A 19 -7.46 26.34 -6.38
C ASN A 19 -8.87 25.73 -6.61
N HIS A 20 -9.85 26.48 -7.12
CA HIS A 20 -11.20 25.99 -7.36
C HIS A 20 -11.43 25.34 -8.74
N ASP A 21 -10.50 25.46 -9.70
CA ASP A 21 -10.73 25.04 -11.09
C ASP A 21 -9.99 23.74 -11.50
N ALA A 22 -9.30 23.08 -10.58
CA ALA A 22 -8.82 21.72 -10.86
C ALA A 22 -10.02 20.77 -10.83
N PRO A 23 -10.32 19.99 -11.89
CA PRO A 23 -11.40 19.02 -11.85
C PRO A 23 -11.12 18.06 -10.68
N GLN A 24 -11.98 18.10 -9.65
CA GLN A 24 -11.94 17.12 -8.58
C GLN A 24 -12.20 15.77 -9.24
N LYS A 25 -11.15 14.94 -9.33
CA LYS A 25 -11.27 13.63 -9.95
C LYS A 25 -12.30 12.83 -9.15
N GLU A 26 -13.47 12.62 -9.73
CA GLU A 26 -14.53 11.83 -9.10
C GLU A 26 -14.09 10.36 -9.08
N TYR A 27 -13.71 9.89 -7.89
CA TYR A 27 -13.40 8.49 -7.67
C TYR A 27 -14.69 7.72 -7.38
N THR A 28 -14.84 6.57 -8.03
CA THR A 28 -16.00 5.68 -7.86
C THR A 28 -15.85 4.73 -6.66
N GLY A 29 -14.63 4.57 -6.12
CA GLY A 29 -14.33 3.75 -4.95
C GLY A 29 -12.93 3.98 -4.37
N VAL A 30 -12.61 3.28 -3.27
CA VAL A 30 -11.36 3.38 -2.52
C VAL A 30 -10.72 2.00 -2.34
N ILE A 31 -9.43 1.89 -2.64
CA ILE A 31 -8.62 0.70 -2.37
C ILE A 31 -7.75 0.96 -1.14
N PHE A 32 -7.93 0.16 -0.09
CA PHE A 32 -7.09 0.18 1.10
C PHE A 32 -5.99 -0.88 1.00
N LEU A 33 -4.76 -0.45 0.73
CA LEU A 33 -3.59 -1.33 0.67
C LEU A 33 -2.90 -1.37 2.03
N THR A 34 -2.99 -2.51 2.73
CA THR A 34 -2.40 -2.67 4.05
C THR A 34 -1.27 -3.70 4.05
N SER A 35 -0.06 -3.24 4.38
CA SER A 35 1.06 -4.15 4.62
C SER A 35 1.07 -4.63 6.08
N TYR A 36 1.32 -5.93 6.32
CA TYR A 36 1.34 -6.47 7.68
C TYR A 36 2.28 -7.67 7.87
N SER A 37 2.42 -8.10 9.13
CA SER A 37 3.26 -9.23 9.53
C SER A 37 2.48 -10.52 9.73
N HIS A 38 3.02 -11.61 9.20
CA HIS A 38 2.54 -12.95 9.51
C HIS A 38 2.72 -13.30 10.99
N ARG A 39 3.82 -12.83 11.63
CA ARG A 39 4.11 -13.10 13.05
C ARG A 39 3.00 -12.61 13.99
N ARG A 40 2.52 -11.38 13.79
CA ARG A 40 1.44 -10.78 14.61
C ARG A 40 0.05 -11.33 14.25
N GLY A 41 -0.08 -11.98 13.09
CA GLY A 41 -1.32 -12.62 12.65
C GLY A 41 -2.06 -11.81 11.58
N PRO A 42 -3.21 -12.35 11.10
CA PRO A 42 -4.00 -11.74 10.04
C PRO A 42 -4.52 -10.34 10.42
N LEU A 43 -4.98 -9.60 9.42
CA LEU A 43 -5.72 -8.35 9.63
C LEU A 43 -7.12 -8.68 10.16
N VAL A 44 -7.66 -7.77 10.98
CA VAL A 44 -9.04 -7.81 11.46
C VAL A 44 -9.62 -6.40 11.23
N PRO A 45 -10.71 -6.27 10.45
CA PRO A 45 -11.40 -7.33 9.71
C PRO A 45 -10.52 -7.99 8.63
N THR A 46 -10.93 -9.18 8.19
CA THR A 46 -10.25 -9.89 7.09
C THR A 46 -10.40 -9.07 5.80
N PRO A 47 -9.30 -8.80 5.06
CA PRO A 47 -9.37 -8.07 3.81
C PRO A 47 -9.94 -8.95 2.69
N ASP A 48 -10.51 -8.34 1.67
CA ASP A 48 -11.09 -9.03 0.51
C ASP A 48 -10.04 -9.84 -0.27
N LEU A 49 -8.80 -9.35 -0.30
CA LEU A 49 -7.64 -10.02 -0.90
C LEU A 49 -6.47 -10.06 0.09
N SER A 50 -5.72 -11.16 0.10
CA SER A 50 -4.51 -11.34 0.93
C SER A 50 -3.37 -12.02 0.18
N PHE A 51 -2.20 -11.40 0.18
CA PHE A 51 -1.03 -11.90 -0.55
C PHE A 51 0.16 -12.19 0.36
N ASP A 52 0.64 -13.44 0.36
CA ASP A 52 1.86 -13.86 1.05
C ASP A 52 3.09 -13.60 0.17
N LEU A 53 4.08 -12.89 0.70
CA LEU A 53 5.37 -12.60 0.04
C LEU A 53 6.55 -13.30 0.70
N ARG A 54 6.32 -14.25 1.63
CA ARG A 54 7.41 -14.91 2.37
C ARG A 54 8.29 -15.80 1.48
N THR A 55 7.79 -16.25 0.34
CA THR A 55 8.52 -17.04 -0.65
C THR A 55 9.49 -16.22 -1.50
N LEU A 56 9.32 -14.90 -1.56
CA LEU A 56 10.21 -14.01 -2.33
C LEU A 56 11.59 -13.85 -1.66
N PRO A 57 12.63 -13.48 -2.43
CA PRO A 57 13.96 -13.21 -1.92
C PRO A 57 13.95 -12.32 -0.68
N ASN A 58 14.59 -12.78 0.39
CA ASN A 58 14.67 -12.03 1.63
C ASN A 58 15.86 -11.06 1.56
N PRO A 59 15.67 -9.75 1.82
CA PRO A 59 16.77 -8.81 1.74
C PRO A 59 17.92 -9.18 2.69
N PRO A 60 19.19 -8.85 2.35
CA PRO A 60 20.34 -9.15 3.18
C PRO A 60 20.21 -8.60 4.60
N LYS A 61 20.84 -9.25 5.59
CA LYS A 61 20.68 -8.91 7.01
C LYS A 61 21.12 -7.47 7.32
N ASN A 62 22.25 -7.03 6.75
CA ASN A 62 22.77 -5.67 6.88
C ASN A 62 21.78 -4.63 6.34
N VAL A 63 21.16 -4.90 5.19
CA VAL A 63 20.13 -4.01 4.60
C VAL A 63 18.89 -3.95 5.51
N ARG A 64 18.40 -5.10 5.99
CA ARG A 64 17.21 -5.16 6.85
C ARG A 64 17.38 -4.51 8.22
N ALA A 65 18.62 -4.24 8.65
CA ALA A 65 18.91 -3.63 9.94
C ALA A 65 18.67 -2.12 9.93
N SER A 66 18.90 -1.46 8.80
CA SER A 66 18.80 0.00 8.64
C SER A 66 17.70 0.45 7.69
N GLN A 67 17.17 -0.45 6.85
CA GLN A 67 16.14 -0.10 5.85
C GLN A 67 14.85 -0.87 6.04
N THR A 68 13.76 -0.22 5.66
CA THR A 68 12.40 -0.76 5.54
C THR A 68 11.90 -0.57 4.10
N GLY A 69 10.77 -1.19 3.75
CA GLY A 69 10.26 -1.22 2.38
C GLY A 69 9.87 0.13 1.77
N VAL A 70 9.81 1.20 2.56
CA VAL A 70 9.60 2.58 2.08
C VAL A 70 10.87 3.16 1.43
N HIS A 71 12.04 2.62 1.74
CA HIS A 71 13.31 3.13 1.23
C HIS A 71 13.54 2.68 -0.22
N THR A 72 13.84 3.65 -1.09
CA THR A 72 14.07 3.43 -2.52
C THR A 72 15.13 2.37 -2.81
N GLN A 73 16.27 2.40 -2.11
CA GLN A 73 17.35 1.42 -2.34
C GLN A 73 16.90 -0.03 -2.09
N LEU A 74 16.10 -0.28 -1.06
CA LEU A 74 15.57 -1.61 -0.79
C LEU A 74 14.56 -2.03 -1.86
N ARG A 75 13.72 -1.09 -2.32
CA ARG A 75 12.76 -1.32 -3.40
C ARG A 75 13.48 -1.70 -4.69
N GLU A 76 14.44 -0.90 -5.12
CA GLU A 76 15.25 -1.15 -6.32
C GLU A 76 15.96 -2.51 -6.25
N TRP A 77 16.59 -2.82 -5.12
CA TRP A 77 17.24 -4.12 -4.93
C TRP A 77 16.25 -5.28 -5.05
N LEU A 78 15.05 -5.15 -4.47
CA LEU A 78 14.05 -6.21 -4.52
C LEU A 78 13.50 -6.39 -5.94
N PHE A 79 13.17 -5.29 -6.62
CA PHE A 79 12.61 -5.29 -7.98
C PHE A 79 13.64 -5.57 -9.08
N ALA A 80 14.94 -5.60 -8.77
CA ALA A 80 15.96 -6.11 -9.69
C ALA A 80 15.78 -7.62 -9.96
N ASN A 81 15.13 -8.36 -9.06
CA ASN A 81 14.85 -9.79 -9.23
C ASN A 81 13.62 -10.05 -10.13
N PRO A 82 13.71 -10.92 -11.15
CA PRO A 82 12.60 -11.21 -12.06
C PRO A 82 11.39 -11.87 -11.37
N ASP A 83 11.59 -12.77 -10.40
CA ASP A 83 10.50 -13.43 -9.69
C ASP A 83 9.67 -12.45 -8.87
N VAL A 84 10.34 -11.41 -8.34
CA VAL A 84 9.68 -10.30 -7.64
C VAL A 84 8.77 -9.53 -8.60
N ARG A 85 9.27 -9.18 -9.79
CA ARG A 85 8.47 -8.48 -10.83
C ARG A 85 7.29 -9.33 -11.26
N THR A 86 7.50 -10.60 -11.61
CA THR A 86 6.44 -11.54 -11.97
C THR A 86 5.36 -11.63 -10.88
N ARG A 87 5.78 -11.73 -9.61
CA ARG A 87 4.84 -11.77 -8.48
C ARG A 87 4.09 -10.45 -8.31
N PHE A 88 4.76 -9.32 -8.52
CA PHE A 88 4.13 -8.00 -8.47
C PHE A 88 3.06 -7.85 -9.55
N ASP A 89 3.40 -8.17 -10.80
CA ASP A 89 2.48 -8.08 -11.94
C ASP A 89 1.24 -8.98 -11.73
N SER A 90 1.46 -10.19 -11.19
CA SER A 90 0.38 -11.12 -10.84
C SER A 90 -0.55 -10.56 -9.77
N ILE A 91 -0.02 -9.90 -8.74
CA ILE A 91 -0.81 -9.28 -7.67
C ILE A 91 -1.57 -8.07 -8.20
N TYR A 92 -0.88 -7.21 -8.97
CA TYR A 92 -1.49 -6.03 -9.58
C TYR A 92 -2.68 -6.42 -10.46
N ARG A 93 -2.51 -7.42 -11.34
CA ARG A 93 -3.59 -7.96 -12.18
C ARG A 93 -4.80 -8.42 -11.36
N GLN A 94 -4.57 -9.19 -10.30
CA GLN A 94 -5.66 -9.69 -9.44
C GLN A 94 -6.42 -8.56 -8.72
N ILE A 95 -5.71 -7.50 -8.30
CA ILE A 95 -6.35 -6.33 -7.70
C ILE A 95 -7.16 -5.58 -8.76
N SER A 96 -6.61 -5.37 -9.96
CA SER A 96 -7.32 -4.69 -11.05
C SER A 96 -8.60 -5.44 -11.49
N GLU A 97 -8.54 -6.77 -11.59
CA GLU A 97 -9.71 -7.61 -11.86
C GLU A 97 -10.77 -7.44 -10.76
N ARG A 98 -10.36 -7.49 -9.49
CA ARG A 98 -11.29 -7.31 -8.37
C ARG A 98 -11.88 -5.89 -8.30
N VAL A 99 -11.14 -4.87 -8.72
CA VAL A 99 -11.64 -3.49 -8.85
C VAL A 99 -12.74 -3.40 -9.91
N GLN A 100 -12.57 -4.06 -11.05
CA GLN A 100 -13.60 -4.10 -12.11
C GLN A 100 -14.86 -4.83 -11.64
N GLU A 101 -14.70 -5.98 -10.98
CA GLU A 101 -15.81 -6.73 -10.36
C GLU A 101 -16.55 -5.88 -9.33
N ALA A 102 -15.81 -5.24 -8.41
CA ALA A 102 -16.37 -4.38 -7.37
C ALA A 102 -17.12 -3.17 -7.95
N THR A 103 -16.57 -2.55 -8.99
CA THR A 103 -17.20 -1.42 -9.70
C THR A 103 -18.53 -1.85 -10.31
N THR A 104 -18.55 -3.01 -10.99
CA THR A 104 -19.77 -3.55 -11.61
C THR A 104 -20.83 -3.89 -10.56
N ALA A 105 -20.41 -4.40 -9.40
CA ALA A 105 -21.28 -4.70 -8.28
C ALA A 105 -21.73 -3.45 -7.48
N GLY A 106 -21.23 -2.25 -7.80
CA GLY A 106 -21.52 -1.01 -7.08
C GLY A 106 -20.83 -0.86 -5.72
N ALA A 107 -19.87 -1.72 -5.41
CA ALA A 107 -19.07 -1.62 -4.19
C ALA A 107 -18.15 -0.39 -4.22
N LYS A 108 -17.90 0.19 -3.04
CA LYS A 108 -17.14 1.45 -2.89
C LYS A 108 -15.80 1.28 -2.20
N GLU A 109 -15.53 0.11 -1.64
CA GLU A 109 -14.30 -0.18 -0.92
C GLU A 109 -13.74 -1.53 -1.33
N LEU A 110 -12.42 -1.63 -1.36
CA LEU A 110 -11.68 -2.86 -1.56
C LEU A 110 -10.50 -2.89 -0.60
N HIS A 111 -10.49 -3.86 0.30
CA HIS A 111 -9.43 -4.02 1.31
C HIS A 111 -8.45 -5.09 0.85
N VAL A 112 -7.17 -4.71 0.71
CA VAL A 112 -6.10 -5.61 0.25
C VAL A 112 -5.02 -5.70 1.31
N GLY A 113 -4.76 -6.92 1.76
CA GLY A 113 -3.67 -7.26 2.66
C GLY A 113 -2.45 -7.80 1.92
N VAL A 114 -1.26 -7.28 2.22
CA VAL A 114 0.01 -7.86 1.74
C VAL A 114 0.90 -8.15 2.94
N PHE A 115 1.42 -9.37 3.06
CA PHE A 115 2.21 -9.73 4.23
C PHE A 115 3.53 -10.41 3.94
N CYS A 116 4.46 -10.19 4.85
CA CYS A 116 5.71 -10.92 4.95
C CYS A 116 5.94 -11.33 6.41
N GLN A 117 7.11 -11.89 6.74
CA GLN A 117 7.32 -12.45 8.08
C GLN A 117 7.13 -11.42 9.21
N MET A 118 7.72 -10.23 9.07
CA MET A 118 7.71 -9.18 10.10
C MET A 118 6.98 -7.90 9.68
N GLY A 119 6.49 -7.81 8.45
CA GLY A 119 5.72 -6.64 7.98
C GLY A 119 6.53 -5.37 7.76
N LYS A 120 7.84 -5.46 7.46
CA LYS A 120 8.74 -4.30 7.38
C LYS A 120 9.44 -4.07 6.05
N HIS A 121 9.58 -5.12 5.24
CA HIS A 121 10.44 -5.11 4.05
C HIS A 121 9.60 -5.42 2.82
N ARG A 122 9.55 -6.69 2.39
CA ARG A 122 8.84 -7.15 1.18
C ARG A 122 7.40 -6.64 1.09
N SER A 123 6.60 -6.81 2.15
CA SER A 123 5.19 -6.37 2.15
C SER A 123 5.03 -4.86 2.05
N VAL A 124 5.90 -4.11 2.72
CA VAL A 124 5.89 -2.63 2.67
C VAL A 124 6.28 -2.18 1.26
N THR A 125 7.35 -2.76 0.70
CA THR A 125 7.82 -2.48 -0.66
C THR A 125 6.74 -2.73 -1.72
N PHE A 126 6.00 -3.84 -1.63
CA PHE A 126 4.92 -4.12 -2.57
C PHE A 126 3.77 -3.15 -2.43
N VAL A 127 3.34 -2.83 -1.21
CA VAL A 127 2.23 -1.89 -0.97
C VAL A 127 2.59 -0.49 -1.46
N GLU A 128 3.82 -0.05 -1.21
CA GLU A 128 4.36 1.20 -1.74
C GLU A 128 4.34 1.24 -3.26
N GLU A 129 4.71 0.15 -3.92
CA GLU A 129 4.77 0.10 -5.38
C GLU A 129 3.38 -0.05 -6.02
N LEU A 130 2.47 -0.79 -5.39
CA LEU A 130 1.06 -0.85 -5.79
C LEU A 130 0.39 0.52 -5.67
N GLY A 131 0.72 1.29 -4.62
CA GLY A 131 0.21 2.64 -4.44
C GLY A 131 0.67 3.66 -5.50
N ARG A 132 1.71 3.34 -6.28
CA ARG A 132 2.14 4.13 -7.45
C ARG A 132 1.36 3.78 -8.71
N GLN A 133 0.68 2.64 -8.74
CA GLN A 133 -0.12 2.21 -9.88
C GLN A 133 -1.45 2.96 -9.97
N ARG A 134 -2.13 2.83 -11.11
CA ARG A 134 -3.46 3.40 -11.33
C ARG A 134 -4.49 2.27 -11.34
N PHE A 135 -5.60 2.51 -10.68
CA PHE A 135 -6.78 1.67 -10.73
C PHE A 135 -7.94 2.53 -11.27
N ASP A 136 -8.68 2.01 -12.23
CA ASP A 136 -9.65 2.78 -13.01
C ASP A 136 -10.69 3.45 -12.12
N ASN A 137 -10.66 4.78 -12.02
CA ASN A 137 -11.54 5.61 -11.18
C ASN A 137 -11.55 5.26 -9.69
N TRP A 138 -10.57 4.53 -9.17
CA TRP A 138 -10.45 4.25 -7.74
C TRP A 138 -9.26 5.00 -7.14
N CYS A 139 -9.44 5.54 -5.94
CA CYS A 139 -8.34 6.13 -5.19
C CYS A 139 -7.65 5.05 -4.34
N THR A 140 -6.38 5.26 -4.02
CA THR A 140 -5.59 4.28 -3.24
C THR A 140 -5.14 4.90 -1.94
N VAL A 141 -5.37 4.19 -0.84
CA VAL A 141 -4.94 4.56 0.52
C VAL A 141 -3.97 3.49 1.02
N ILE A 142 -2.79 3.93 1.49
CA ILE A 142 -1.73 3.05 1.96
C ILE A 142 -1.68 3.04 3.49
N ASN A 143 -1.53 1.84 4.07
CA ASN A 143 -1.29 1.66 5.49
C ASN A 143 -0.22 0.58 5.75
N HIS A 144 0.66 0.81 6.72
CA HIS A 144 1.69 -0.14 7.13
C HIS A 144 1.57 -0.51 8.60
N ARG A 145 0.71 -1.50 8.92
CA ARG A 145 0.34 -1.88 10.30
C ARG A 145 1.53 -2.12 11.22
N ASP A 146 2.57 -2.80 10.73
CA ASP A 146 3.66 -3.33 11.54
C ASP A 146 5.03 -2.68 11.24
N LEU A 147 5.07 -1.59 10.47
CA LEU A 147 6.31 -0.93 10.05
C LEU A 147 7.19 -0.53 11.24
N HIS A 148 6.57 0.09 12.26
CA HIS A 148 7.22 0.59 13.46
C HIS A 148 7.13 -0.38 14.66
N ALA A 149 6.53 -1.56 14.50
CA ALA A 149 6.38 -2.52 15.59
C ALA A 149 7.75 -3.00 16.11
N LYS A 150 7.94 -3.06 17.43
CA LYS A 150 9.16 -3.64 18.00
C LYS A 150 9.11 -5.16 17.89
N ARG A 151 10.28 -5.82 17.99
CA ARG A 151 10.33 -7.29 17.94
C ARG A 151 9.55 -7.95 19.08
N SER A 152 9.47 -7.29 20.24
CA SER A 152 8.64 -7.68 21.38
C SER A 152 7.16 -7.76 21.04
N ASP A 153 6.70 -6.83 20.20
CA ASP A 153 5.27 -6.61 19.94
C ASP A 153 4.71 -7.60 18.92
N LEU A 154 5.59 -8.33 18.22
CA LEU A 154 5.22 -9.22 17.11
C LEU A 154 4.73 -10.61 17.57
N GLY A 155 4.74 -10.90 18.87
CA GLY A 155 4.29 -12.18 19.42
C GLY A 155 5.14 -13.39 18.99
N HIS A 156 5.38 -14.33 19.91
CA HIS A 156 5.91 -15.64 19.55
C HIS A 156 4.76 -16.56 19.17
N ARG A 157 4.38 -16.60 17.88
CA ARG A 157 3.66 -17.76 17.36
C ARG A 157 4.64 -18.95 17.37
N ARG A 158 4.69 -19.69 18.48
CA ARG A 158 5.26 -21.05 18.51
C ARG A 158 4.53 -21.83 17.41
N GLY A 159 5.28 -22.26 16.40
CA GLY A 159 4.73 -23.06 15.30
C GLY A 159 4.19 -24.36 15.87
N ASN A 160 2.87 -24.55 15.79
CA ASN A 160 2.30 -25.88 15.83
C ASN A 160 2.10 -26.30 14.38
N SER A 161 3.19 -26.70 13.73
CA SER A 161 3.13 -27.47 12.49
C SER A 161 2.67 -28.88 12.85
N LYS A 162 1.35 -29.06 12.98
CA LYS A 162 0.73 -30.36 12.77
C LYS A 162 0.13 -30.37 11.37
N GLN A 163 0.54 -31.41 10.63
CA GLN A 163 0.09 -31.82 9.31
C GLN A 163 -1.36 -31.44 9.01
N ALA A 164 -1.56 -30.66 7.94
CA ALA A 164 -2.72 -30.87 7.09
C ALA A 164 -2.28 -31.91 6.05
N ALA A 165 -2.36 -33.19 6.43
CA ALA A 165 -2.47 -34.26 5.47
C ALA A 165 -3.87 -34.09 4.86
N PHE A 166 -3.93 -33.66 3.61
CA PHE A 166 -5.15 -33.77 2.82
C PHE A 166 -5.32 -35.26 2.49
N PHE A 167 -6.44 -35.81 2.94
CA PHE A 167 -7.01 -37.05 2.45
C PHE A 167 -7.40 -36.84 1.00
N ASP A 168 -6.90 -37.70 0.10
CA ASP A 168 -7.62 -38.09 -1.10
C ASP A 168 -7.76 -39.61 -1.03
N THR A 169 -8.94 -40.05 -0.55
CA THR A 169 -9.44 -41.40 -0.76
C THR A 169 -10.46 -41.32 -1.90
N GLU A 170 -10.10 -41.99 -3.00
CA GLU A 170 -10.91 -42.62 -4.05
C GLU A 170 -12.39 -42.23 -4.24
N SER A 171 -12.71 -41.94 -5.50
CA SER A 171 -13.79 -42.64 -6.24
C SER A 171 -13.40 -42.75 -7.71
#